data_AF-A0A1V3KX69-F1
#
_entry.id   AF-A0A1V3KX69-F1
#
_cell.length_a   1.000
_cell.length_b   1.000
_cell.length_c   1.000
_cell.angle_alpha   90.00
_cell.angle_beta   90.00
_cell.angle_gamma   90.00
#
_symmetry.space_group_name_H-M   'P 1'
#
loop_
_entity.id
_entity.type
_entity.pdbx_description
1 polymer ?
#
loop_
_entity_poly.entity_id
_entity_poly.type
_entity_poly.pdbx_seq_one_letter_code
_entity_poly.pdbx_strand_id
1 'polypeptide(L)'
;QYLGYALLHRNFKSNLVDFLSLFSEFNKKYLFIAYPKPSKDRTVNRFKEKSIALILERIENATANNHNVTFTQIESEKVAVLASTLISQLSEFVSNAESIFNRLQRFVKERSNSEEKISTDKKDLSQIQDLVQSEFSLNSSVQAGITKNPLNFPNIDKIDLANARQLKQFYFQVADVTCSIEPSSVLGYISRRFGLWHSIAQLPEMNAQGNTMMQSVPMNKVSDYKELIISSPSVDLLARIEKTITTSPYWIEGNYLSFKCCHALKFYTVAEAIRNVTKQFVDKFPMFHSAKFQNGEPFLNETISTWLSDEATINSSTQISSVGGLTNNFDECYSSDGFVPVLKLIDDQLKLATDIRSQNYLKFEKIHFFLKEGMPTIAINELSELIESCKKYTVEEWDSIFFSQLEQLKEKLLKDNK
;
A
#
# COMPACT_ATOMS: atom_id res chain seq x y z
N GLN A 1 -5.56 -11.57 10.99
CA GLN A 1 -6.39 -11.67 9.76
C GLN A 1 -5.53 -11.62 8.49
N TYR A 2 -4.62 -10.64 8.32
CA TYR A 2 -3.71 -10.56 7.15
C TYR A 2 -2.83 -11.80 6.93
N LEU A 3 -2.22 -12.35 7.99
CA LEU A 3 -1.40 -13.58 7.88
C LEU A 3 -2.21 -14.82 7.46
N GLY A 4 -3.47 -14.92 7.90
CA GLY A 4 -4.36 -16.00 7.49
C GLY A 4 -4.82 -15.88 6.02
N TYR A 5 -4.83 -14.67 5.46
CA TYR A 5 -5.09 -14.44 4.03
C TYR A 5 -3.85 -14.81 3.18
N ALA A 6 -2.65 -14.52 3.69
CA ALA A 6 -1.39 -14.89 3.04
C ALA A 6 -1.22 -16.42 2.90
N LEU A 7 -1.67 -17.20 3.89
CA LEU A 7 -1.74 -18.67 3.81
C LEU A 7 -2.65 -19.19 2.69
N LEU A 8 -3.72 -18.46 2.35
CA LEU A 8 -4.75 -18.91 1.41
C LEU A 8 -4.45 -18.53 -0.06
N HIS A 9 -3.73 -17.43 -0.30
CA HIS A 9 -3.69 -16.82 -1.65
C HIS A 9 -2.32 -16.83 -2.36
N ARG A 10 -1.18 -17.08 -1.69
CA ARG A 10 0.14 -17.18 -2.36
C ARG A 10 1.10 -18.09 -1.58
N ASN A 11 1.91 -18.91 -2.28
CA ASN A 11 3.04 -19.71 -1.76
C ASN A 11 2.80 -20.32 -0.35
N PHE A 12 1.80 -21.20 -0.24
CA PHE A 12 1.41 -21.86 1.02
C PHE A 12 2.59 -22.42 1.82
N LYS A 13 3.57 -23.02 1.13
CA LYS A 13 4.73 -23.68 1.75
C LYS A 13 5.61 -22.75 2.59
N SER A 14 6.10 -21.64 2.02
CA SER A 14 6.95 -20.69 2.74
C SER A 14 6.17 -19.99 3.85
N ASN A 15 4.93 -19.59 3.51
CA ASN A 15 4.08 -18.84 4.42
C ASN A 15 3.60 -19.67 5.62
N LEU A 16 3.49 -20.99 5.48
CA LEU A 16 3.13 -21.89 6.58
C LEU A 16 4.19 -21.90 7.67
N VAL A 17 5.47 -22.05 7.32
CA VAL A 17 6.56 -22.10 8.29
C VAL A 17 6.68 -20.76 9.03
N ASP A 18 6.68 -19.66 8.28
CA ASP A 18 6.76 -18.31 8.85
C ASP A 18 5.56 -18.00 9.75
N PHE A 19 4.36 -18.40 9.32
CA PHE A 19 3.14 -18.26 10.12
C PHE A 19 3.25 -19.02 11.44
N LEU A 20 3.62 -20.29 11.41
CA LEU A 20 3.72 -21.13 12.62
C LEU A 20 4.80 -20.60 13.58
N SER A 21 5.93 -20.14 13.04
CA SER A 21 7.00 -19.53 13.82
C SER A 21 6.52 -18.26 14.51
N LEU A 22 5.90 -17.33 13.76
CA LEU A 22 5.38 -16.08 14.31
C LEU A 22 4.27 -16.35 15.34
N PHE A 23 3.39 -17.30 15.08
CA PHE A 23 2.30 -17.65 15.98
C PHE A 23 2.81 -18.24 17.29
N SER A 24 3.83 -19.10 17.22
CA SER A 24 4.47 -19.67 18.41
C SER A 24 5.16 -18.62 19.28
N GLU A 25 5.94 -17.72 18.67
CA GLU A 25 6.60 -16.62 19.38
C GLU A 25 5.60 -15.60 19.94
N PHE A 26 4.53 -15.30 19.19
CA PHE A 26 3.45 -14.45 19.66
C PHE A 26 2.76 -15.04 20.89
N ASN A 27 2.40 -16.32 20.86
CA ASN A 27 1.78 -16.98 22.01
C ASN A 27 2.70 -17.00 23.22
N LYS A 28 4.00 -17.26 23.03
CA LYS A 28 4.99 -17.23 24.11
C LYS A 28 5.07 -15.89 24.83
N LYS A 29 5.00 -14.78 24.09
CA LYS A 29 5.21 -13.43 24.64
C LYS A 29 3.92 -12.70 25.01
N TYR A 30 2.82 -12.96 24.31
CA TYR A 30 1.64 -12.09 24.33
C TYR A 30 0.32 -12.81 24.59
N LEU A 31 0.26 -14.14 24.72
CA LEU A 31 -0.99 -14.89 24.89
C LEU A 31 -1.88 -14.33 26.02
N PHE A 32 -1.28 -14.02 27.18
CA PHE A 32 -2.01 -13.49 28.33
C PHE A 32 -2.06 -11.96 28.39
N ILE A 33 -1.10 -11.27 27.78
CA ILE A 33 -0.89 -9.82 27.93
C ILE A 33 -1.60 -9.01 26.84
N ALA A 34 -1.78 -9.57 25.64
CA ALA A 34 -2.40 -8.84 24.53
C ALA A 34 -3.92 -8.64 24.72
N TYR A 35 -4.42 -7.56 24.12
CA TYR A 35 -5.85 -7.30 23.88
C TYR A 35 -6.48 -8.43 23.03
N PRO A 36 -7.80 -8.71 23.10
CA PRO A 36 -8.90 -7.81 23.48
C PRO A 36 -9.14 -7.63 24.98
N LYS A 37 -8.71 -8.56 25.86
CA LYS A 37 -8.62 -8.34 27.31
C LYS A 37 -7.35 -9.02 27.87
N PRO A 38 -6.43 -8.29 28.52
CA PRO A 38 -5.31 -8.91 29.23
C PRO A 38 -5.84 -9.74 30.41
N SER A 39 -5.41 -10.98 30.52
CA SER A 39 -5.86 -11.89 31.58
C SER A 39 -4.86 -11.88 32.73
N LYS A 40 -5.31 -11.53 33.94
CA LYS A 40 -4.47 -11.52 35.15
C LYS A 40 -4.21 -12.93 35.70
N ASP A 41 -5.12 -13.88 35.46
CA ASP A 41 -5.09 -15.23 36.08
C ASP A 41 -4.61 -16.34 35.14
N ARG A 42 -3.83 -16.04 34.10
CA ARG A 42 -3.39 -17.00 33.06
C ARG A 42 -4.54 -17.78 32.39
N THR A 43 -5.77 -17.30 32.46
CA THR A 43 -6.92 -17.90 31.78
C THR A 43 -7.15 -17.25 30.42
N VAL A 44 -7.40 -18.06 29.39
CA VAL A 44 -7.76 -17.55 28.07
C VAL A 44 -9.24 -17.15 28.08
N ASN A 45 -9.54 -15.87 27.81
CA ASN A 45 -10.92 -15.39 27.72
C ASN A 45 -11.61 -15.95 26.46
N ARG A 46 -12.92 -16.19 26.52
CA ARG A 46 -13.79 -16.61 25.39
C ARG A 46 -13.52 -15.86 24.08
N PHE A 47 -13.19 -14.56 24.12
CA PHE A 47 -12.85 -13.79 22.92
C PHE A 47 -11.49 -14.18 22.30
N LYS A 48 -10.49 -14.47 23.13
CA LYS A 48 -9.17 -14.97 22.70
C LYS A 48 -9.30 -16.40 22.17
N GLU A 49 -10.06 -17.24 22.88
CA GLU A 49 -10.40 -18.59 22.46
C GLU A 49 -11.05 -18.60 21.07
N LYS A 50 -12.09 -17.78 20.85
CA LYS A 50 -12.74 -17.63 19.54
C LYS A 50 -11.77 -17.15 18.45
N SER A 51 -10.85 -16.25 18.79
CA SER A 51 -9.87 -15.73 17.83
C SER A 51 -8.84 -16.78 17.44
N ILE A 52 -8.37 -17.57 18.40
CA ILE A 52 -7.46 -18.71 18.16
C ILE A 52 -8.19 -19.79 17.36
N ALA A 53 -9.44 -20.09 17.67
CA ALA A 53 -10.26 -21.04 16.91
C ALA A 53 -10.40 -20.64 15.43
N LEU A 54 -10.66 -19.36 15.14
CA LEU A 54 -10.70 -18.84 13.76
C LEU A 54 -9.35 -18.94 13.03
N ILE A 55 -8.24 -18.84 13.76
CA ILE A 55 -6.91 -19.04 13.19
C ILE A 55 -6.72 -20.52 12.82
N LEU A 56 -7.10 -21.43 13.72
CA LEU A 56 -6.99 -22.86 13.50
C LEU A 56 -7.86 -23.34 12.33
N GLU A 57 -9.09 -22.82 12.20
CA GLU A 57 -9.99 -23.09 11.07
C GLU A 57 -9.36 -22.64 9.73
N ARG A 58 -8.64 -21.52 9.72
CA ARG A 58 -7.93 -21.06 8.51
C ARG A 58 -6.77 -21.95 8.15
N ILE A 59 -6.02 -22.47 9.13
CA ILE A 59 -4.94 -23.43 8.89
C ILE A 59 -5.53 -24.70 8.28
N GLU A 60 -6.62 -25.21 8.85
CA GLU A 60 -7.34 -26.37 8.33
C GLU A 60 -7.81 -26.16 6.89
N ASN A 61 -8.50 -25.05 6.59
CA ASN A 61 -8.94 -24.71 5.24
C ASN A 61 -7.76 -24.57 4.26
N ALA A 62 -6.64 -24.00 4.71
CA ALA A 62 -5.44 -23.88 3.88
C ALA A 62 -4.78 -25.25 3.61
N THR A 63 -4.76 -26.17 4.58
CA THR A 63 -4.29 -27.56 4.35
C THR A 63 -5.23 -28.32 3.41
N ALA A 64 -6.54 -28.12 3.54
CA ALA A 64 -7.53 -28.78 2.71
C ALA A 64 -7.51 -28.29 1.25
N ASN A 65 -7.17 -27.04 0.98
CA ASN A 65 -7.18 -26.51 -0.39
C ASN A 65 -5.88 -26.78 -1.17
N ASN A 66 -4.77 -27.04 -0.48
CA ASN A 66 -3.44 -27.17 -1.11
C ASN A 66 -3.00 -28.64 -1.22
N HIS A 67 -3.40 -29.33 -2.31
CA HIS A 67 -3.11 -30.77 -2.50
C HIS A 67 -1.75 -31.09 -3.14
N ASN A 68 -1.13 -30.15 -3.86
CA ASN A 68 0.06 -30.41 -4.69
C ASN A 68 1.39 -29.92 -4.06
N VAL A 69 1.42 -29.72 -2.74
CA VAL A 69 2.59 -29.17 -2.05
C VAL A 69 3.45 -30.27 -1.46
N THR A 70 4.74 -30.28 -1.80
CA THR A 70 5.76 -31.18 -1.25
C THR A 70 6.70 -30.44 -0.30
N PHE A 71 7.05 -31.09 0.80
CA PHE A 71 7.94 -30.55 1.83
C PHE A 71 9.30 -31.25 1.78
N THR A 72 10.39 -30.50 1.99
CA THR A 72 11.69 -31.10 2.25
C THR A 72 11.71 -31.72 3.65
N GLN A 73 12.61 -32.68 3.89
CA GLN A 73 12.73 -33.31 5.20
C GLN A 73 12.99 -32.28 6.31
N ILE A 74 13.86 -31.30 6.07
CA ILE A 74 14.19 -30.23 7.03
C ILE A 74 12.97 -29.37 7.34
N GLU A 75 12.15 -29.03 6.34
CA GLU A 75 10.93 -28.25 6.55
C GLU A 75 9.88 -29.07 7.30
N SER A 76 9.78 -30.37 7.01
CA SER A 76 8.85 -31.27 7.70
C SER A 76 9.16 -31.38 9.19
N GLU A 77 10.45 -31.49 9.53
CA GLU A 77 10.93 -31.52 10.92
C GLU A 77 10.68 -30.19 11.62
N LYS A 78 10.94 -29.06 10.95
CA LYS A 78 10.66 -27.71 11.50
C LYS A 78 9.17 -27.52 11.79
N VAL A 79 8.28 -27.90 10.87
CA VAL A 79 6.83 -27.81 11.07
C VAL A 79 6.39 -28.74 12.20
N ALA A 80 6.96 -29.95 12.30
CA ALA A 80 6.65 -30.87 13.40
C ALA A 80 6.99 -30.28 14.77
N VAL A 81 8.19 -29.70 14.92
CA VAL A 81 8.66 -29.06 16.17
C VAL A 81 7.80 -27.85 16.54
N LEU A 82 7.48 -26.98 15.57
CA LEU A 82 6.63 -25.82 15.80
C LEU A 82 5.20 -26.23 16.18
N ALA A 83 4.66 -27.26 15.52
CA ALA A 83 3.34 -27.80 15.83
C ALA A 83 3.30 -28.41 17.25
N SER A 84 4.31 -29.18 17.67
CA SER A 84 4.36 -29.71 19.04
C SER A 84 4.47 -28.60 20.09
N THR A 85 5.20 -27.52 19.78
CA THR A 85 5.32 -26.36 20.66
C THR A 85 3.97 -25.65 20.80
N LEU A 86 3.24 -25.47 19.70
CA LEU A 86 1.91 -24.86 19.70
C LEU A 86 0.85 -25.73 20.39
N ILE A 87 0.93 -27.05 20.26
CA ILE A 87 0.08 -27.99 21.02
C ILE A 87 0.29 -27.76 22.52
N SER A 88 1.54 -27.76 22.99
CA SER A 88 1.86 -27.52 24.41
C SER A 88 1.41 -26.15 24.91
N GLN A 89 1.32 -25.13 24.04
CA GLN A 89 0.90 -23.79 24.41
C GLN A 89 -0.63 -23.62 24.44
N LEU A 90 -1.37 -24.42 23.68
CA LEU A 90 -2.80 -24.18 23.40
C LEU A 90 -3.73 -25.33 23.83
N SER A 91 -3.23 -26.54 24.06
CA SER A 91 -4.05 -27.72 24.39
C SER A 91 -4.88 -27.54 25.66
N GLU A 92 -4.35 -26.84 26.67
CA GLU A 92 -5.05 -26.56 27.92
C GLU A 92 -6.19 -25.54 27.75
N PHE A 93 -6.18 -24.74 26.69
CA PHE A 93 -7.07 -23.59 26.51
C PHE A 93 -8.03 -23.70 25.33
N VAL A 94 -7.73 -24.54 24.34
CA VAL A 94 -8.52 -24.69 23.11
C VAL A 94 -8.63 -26.18 22.77
N SER A 95 -9.82 -26.74 22.96
CA SER A 95 -10.10 -28.18 22.77
C SER A 95 -9.77 -28.71 21.36
N ASN A 96 -9.88 -27.87 20.33
CA ASN A 96 -9.64 -28.29 18.94
C ASN A 96 -8.19 -28.12 18.48
N ALA A 97 -7.31 -27.49 19.28
CA ALA A 97 -5.95 -27.17 18.85
C ALA A 97 -5.10 -28.41 18.59
N GLU A 98 -5.15 -29.40 19.49
CA GLU A 98 -4.34 -30.62 19.39
C GLU A 98 -4.67 -31.44 18.13
N SER A 99 -5.97 -31.64 17.87
CA SER A 99 -6.45 -32.37 16.69
C SER A 99 -5.99 -31.72 15.37
N ILE A 100 -6.07 -30.39 15.28
CA ILE A 100 -5.73 -29.64 14.06
C ILE A 100 -4.22 -29.69 13.79
N PHE A 101 -3.39 -29.49 14.82
CA PHE A 101 -1.94 -29.57 14.66
C PHE A 101 -1.44 -30.99 14.40
N ASN A 102 -2.06 -32.02 14.98
CA ASN A 102 -1.75 -33.42 14.65
C ASN A 102 -2.10 -33.75 13.19
N ARG A 103 -3.22 -33.24 12.68
CA ARG A 103 -3.56 -33.39 11.25
C ARG A 103 -2.60 -32.63 10.34
N LEU A 104 -2.16 -31.44 10.74
CA LEU A 104 -1.12 -30.68 10.02
C LEU A 104 0.20 -31.48 9.97
N GLN A 105 0.65 -32.03 11.10
CA GLN A 105 1.86 -32.86 11.15
C GLN A 105 1.74 -34.09 10.23
N ARG A 106 0.58 -34.76 10.25
CA ARG A 106 0.30 -35.90 9.37
C ARG A 106 0.34 -35.50 7.90
N PHE A 107 -0.31 -34.39 7.54
CA PHE A 107 -0.32 -33.84 6.19
C PHE A 107 1.08 -33.51 5.68
N VAL A 108 1.93 -32.94 6.53
CA VAL A 108 3.31 -32.60 6.17
C VAL A 108 4.18 -33.86 6.05
N LYS A 109 3.99 -34.84 6.95
CA LYS A 109 4.73 -36.12 6.95
C LYS A 109 4.37 -37.02 5.78
N GLU A 110 3.10 -37.09 5.40
CA GLU A 110 2.62 -37.84 4.23
C GLU A 110 3.16 -37.25 2.90
N ARG A 111 3.65 -36.00 2.93
CA ARG A 111 4.12 -35.25 1.75
C ARG A 111 5.58 -34.82 1.85
N SER A 112 6.32 -35.39 2.79
CA SER A 112 7.78 -35.36 2.84
C SER A 112 8.32 -36.67 2.27
N ASN A 113 9.08 -36.60 1.17
CA ASN A 113 9.69 -37.78 0.56
C ASN A 113 10.62 -38.48 1.56
N SER A 114 10.45 -39.79 1.72
CA SER A 114 11.24 -40.65 2.63
C SER A 114 12.40 -41.38 1.95
N GLU A 115 12.93 -40.86 0.83
CA GLU A 115 14.05 -41.50 0.13
C GLU A 115 15.17 -40.50 -0.20
N GLU A 116 15.95 -40.18 0.82
CA GLU A 116 17.38 -39.92 0.64
C GLU A 116 18.16 -40.77 1.66
N LYS A 117 18.36 -42.05 1.32
CA LYS A 117 19.50 -42.82 1.84
C LYS A 117 20.64 -42.68 0.85
N ILE A 118 21.54 -41.73 1.12
CA ILE A 118 22.86 -41.72 0.49
C ILE A 118 23.67 -42.87 1.11
N SER A 119 23.90 -43.92 0.34
CA SER A 119 25.14 -44.70 0.38
C SER A 119 25.29 -45.49 -0.92
N THR A 120 26.10 -44.91 -1.80
CA THR A 120 27.02 -45.59 -2.74
C THR A 120 27.30 -47.06 -2.41
N ASP A 121 26.95 -47.99 -3.30
CA ASP A 121 27.92 -48.67 -4.18
C ASP A 121 27.25 -49.76 -5.05
N LYS A 122 27.42 -49.59 -6.36
CA LYS A 122 27.75 -50.62 -7.38
C LYS A 122 26.73 -51.68 -7.82
N LYS A 123 26.58 -51.67 -9.16
CA LYS A 123 26.12 -52.73 -10.09
C LYS A 123 24.61 -52.80 -10.26
N ASP A 124 24.01 -52.62 -11.43
CA ASP A 124 24.52 -52.66 -12.79
C ASP A 124 23.72 -51.73 -13.72
N LEU A 125 24.46 -51.22 -14.70
CA LEU A 125 24.08 -50.88 -16.08
C LEU A 125 22.64 -51.30 -16.46
N SER A 126 21.81 -50.46 -17.07
CA SER A 126 22.11 -49.71 -18.29
C SER A 126 20.92 -48.84 -18.68
N GLN A 127 21.22 -47.67 -19.29
CA GLN A 127 20.30 -46.73 -19.97
C GLN A 127 19.53 -45.86 -18.96
N ILE A 128 19.91 -44.62 -18.68
CA ILE A 128 20.11 -43.50 -19.61
C ILE A 128 21.04 -42.51 -18.90
N GLN A 129 22.26 -42.36 -19.39
CA GLN A 129 23.17 -41.27 -19.05
C GLN A 129 23.24 -40.43 -20.33
N ASP A 130 22.43 -39.38 -20.40
CA ASP A 130 22.80 -38.02 -20.00
C ASP A 130 24.03 -37.51 -20.76
N LEU A 131 23.68 -36.88 -21.87
CA LEU A 131 24.45 -36.14 -22.87
C LEU A 131 25.09 -34.83 -22.33
N VAL A 132 25.52 -34.77 -21.08
CA VAL A 132 26.14 -33.56 -20.53
C VAL A 132 27.61 -33.82 -20.22
N GLN A 133 28.42 -33.86 -21.30
CA GLN A 133 29.75 -33.23 -21.43
C GLN A 133 30.54 -33.86 -22.60
N SER A 134 30.21 -33.47 -23.81
CA SER A 134 31.19 -33.42 -24.90
C SER A 134 30.80 -32.32 -25.88
N GLU A 135 30.85 -31.08 -25.44
CA GLU A 135 30.92 -29.93 -26.36
C GLU A 135 31.55 -28.73 -25.62
N PHE A 136 32.83 -28.87 -25.30
CA PHE A 136 33.74 -27.73 -25.20
C PHE A 136 34.89 -27.95 -26.19
N SER A 137 35.10 -26.93 -27.03
CA SER A 137 36.18 -26.70 -28.00
C SER A 137 35.92 -27.25 -29.42
N LEU A 138 35.89 -26.47 -30.51
CA LEU A 138 36.38 -25.11 -30.80
C LEU A 138 35.85 -24.61 -32.18
N ASN A 139 35.83 -23.27 -32.32
CA ASN A 139 36.00 -22.45 -33.55
C ASN A 139 34.78 -21.80 -34.26
N SER A 140 34.46 -20.59 -33.77
CA SER A 140 34.63 -19.27 -34.42
C SER A 140 34.00 -18.93 -35.80
N SER A 141 33.23 -17.83 -35.76
CA SER A 141 32.86 -16.86 -36.83
C SER A 141 31.85 -17.37 -37.88
N VAL A 142 30.77 -16.67 -38.23
CA VAL A 142 30.65 -15.28 -38.72
C VAL A 142 29.18 -14.77 -38.54
N GLN A 143 29.05 -13.54 -38.03
CA GLN A 143 28.06 -12.47 -38.24
C GLN A 143 26.57 -12.79 -38.60
N ALA A 144 25.63 -12.27 -37.79
CA ALA A 144 24.84 -11.04 -38.05
C ALA A 144 23.47 -11.03 -37.34
N GLY A 145 23.26 -10.05 -36.44
CA GLY A 145 21.98 -9.40 -36.15
C GLY A 145 20.88 -10.17 -35.39
N ILE A 146 20.70 -9.85 -34.10
CA ILE A 146 19.49 -9.24 -33.49
C ILE A 146 19.61 -9.36 -31.95
N THR A 147 19.76 -8.22 -31.30
CA THR A 147 19.84 -8.00 -29.85
C THR A 147 18.51 -8.26 -29.13
N LYS A 148 18.52 -9.08 -28.07
CA LYS A 148 17.55 -9.00 -26.96
C LYS A 148 18.27 -9.19 -25.62
N ASN A 149 18.33 -8.13 -24.81
CA ASN A 149 18.92 -8.15 -23.47
C ASN A 149 18.15 -9.10 -22.54
N PRO A 150 18.83 -9.95 -21.73
CA PRO A 150 18.18 -10.68 -20.66
C PRO A 150 17.81 -9.70 -19.53
N LEU A 151 16.53 -9.67 -19.14
CA LEU A 151 16.03 -8.88 -18.01
C LEU A 151 16.74 -9.32 -16.71
N ASN A 152 17.55 -8.43 -16.16
CA ASN A 152 18.34 -8.68 -14.96
C ASN A 152 17.49 -8.37 -13.72
N PHE A 153 16.69 -9.33 -13.27
CA PHE A 153 15.92 -9.19 -12.03
C PHE A 153 16.86 -9.10 -10.82
N PRO A 154 16.58 -8.23 -9.83
CA PRO A 154 17.41 -8.11 -8.63
C PRO A 154 17.39 -9.44 -7.85
N ASN A 155 18.57 -10.00 -7.60
CA ASN A 155 18.71 -11.20 -6.76
C ASN A 155 18.55 -10.81 -5.28
N ILE A 156 17.40 -11.13 -4.70
CA ILE A 156 16.98 -10.69 -3.36
C ILE A 156 17.82 -11.36 -2.25
N ASP A 157 18.36 -12.55 -2.50
CA ASP A 157 19.06 -13.37 -1.49
C ASP A 157 20.44 -12.84 -1.10
N LYS A 158 20.95 -11.83 -1.81
CA LYS A 158 22.28 -11.24 -1.60
C LYS A 158 22.26 -9.78 -1.14
N ILE A 159 21.07 -9.19 -0.97
CA ILE A 159 20.93 -7.76 -0.68
C ILE A 159 20.75 -7.57 0.82
N ASP A 160 21.71 -6.89 1.46
CA ASP A 160 21.57 -6.45 2.84
C ASP A 160 20.65 -5.22 2.87
N LEU A 161 19.38 -5.46 3.20
CA LEU A 161 18.34 -4.42 3.29
C LEU A 161 18.56 -3.46 4.47
N ALA A 162 19.45 -3.76 5.42
CA ALA A 162 19.82 -2.84 6.48
C ALA A 162 20.80 -1.75 5.99
N ASN A 163 21.48 -1.99 4.87
CA ASN A 163 22.42 -1.03 4.30
C ASN A 163 21.70 -0.05 3.36
N ALA A 164 21.63 1.23 3.77
CA ALA A 164 20.96 2.28 3.01
C ALA A 164 21.44 2.42 1.55
N ARG A 165 22.72 2.13 1.26
CA ARG A 165 23.25 2.19 -0.11
C ARG A 165 22.74 1.03 -0.96
N GLN A 166 22.75 -0.18 -0.42
CA GLN A 166 22.25 -1.37 -1.12
C GLN A 166 20.73 -1.31 -1.28
N LEU A 167 20.01 -0.84 -0.26
CA LEU A 167 18.57 -0.60 -0.32
C LEU A 167 18.22 0.40 -1.43
N LYS A 168 18.94 1.52 -1.52
CA LYS A 168 18.78 2.49 -2.62
C LYS A 168 19.00 1.86 -3.99
N GLN A 169 20.08 1.10 -4.16
CA GLN A 169 20.37 0.41 -5.42
C GLN A 169 19.27 -0.60 -5.78
N PHE A 170 18.77 -1.35 -4.81
CA PHE A 170 17.67 -2.28 -4.99
C PHE A 170 16.41 -1.58 -5.51
N TYR A 171 15.99 -0.47 -4.89
CA TYR A 171 14.81 0.27 -5.35
C TYR A 171 14.98 0.86 -6.75
N PHE A 172 16.20 1.27 -7.12
CA PHE A 172 16.48 1.71 -8.50
C PHE A 172 16.42 0.55 -9.48
N GLN A 173 16.95 -0.63 -9.13
CA GLN A 173 16.83 -1.83 -9.97
C GLN A 173 15.37 -2.25 -10.15
N VAL A 174 14.57 -2.26 -9.08
CA VAL A 174 13.13 -2.51 -9.16
C VAL A 174 12.47 -1.49 -10.07
N ALA A 175 12.78 -0.21 -9.91
CA ALA A 175 12.24 0.85 -10.75
C ALA A 175 12.58 0.68 -12.23
N ASP A 176 13.83 0.35 -12.56
CA ASP A 176 14.29 0.18 -13.93
C ASP A 176 13.68 -1.06 -14.58
N VAL A 177 13.62 -2.18 -13.86
CA VAL A 177 12.99 -3.43 -14.35
C VAL A 177 11.49 -3.22 -14.55
N THR A 178 10.79 -2.64 -13.57
CA THR A 178 9.35 -2.39 -13.68
C THR A 178 9.03 -1.44 -14.83
N CYS A 179 9.75 -0.33 -14.99
CA CYS A 179 9.54 0.59 -16.11
C CYS A 179 9.89 -0.04 -17.47
N SER A 180 10.84 -0.98 -17.52
CA SER A 180 11.18 -1.71 -18.76
C SER A 180 10.11 -2.73 -19.16
N ILE A 181 9.45 -3.36 -18.19
CA ILE A 181 8.37 -4.32 -18.43
C ILE A 181 7.07 -3.59 -18.73
N GLU A 182 6.72 -2.60 -17.91
CA GLU A 182 5.47 -1.86 -17.97
C GLU A 182 5.70 -0.37 -17.65
N PRO A 183 5.84 0.49 -18.69
CA PRO A 183 6.03 1.92 -18.50
C PRO A 183 4.88 2.64 -17.79
N SER A 184 3.67 2.07 -17.79
CA SER A 184 2.48 2.58 -17.09
C SER A 184 2.38 2.15 -15.62
N SER A 185 3.32 1.32 -15.14
CA SER A 185 3.25 0.79 -13.78
C SER A 185 3.69 1.82 -12.75
N VAL A 186 2.78 2.14 -11.82
CA VAL A 186 3.01 3.09 -10.71
C VAL A 186 4.21 2.68 -9.85
N LEU A 187 4.41 1.37 -9.64
CA LEU A 187 5.45 0.84 -8.77
C LEU A 187 6.85 1.29 -9.18
N GLY A 188 7.13 1.41 -10.48
CA GLY A 188 8.46 1.81 -10.97
C GLY A 188 8.81 3.23 -10.53
N TYR A 189 7.88 4.16 -10.71
CA TYR A 189 8.08 5.57 -10.39
C TYR A 189 8.16 5.81 -8.88
N ILE A 190 7.28 5.17 -8.09
CA ILE A 190 7.31 5.27 -6.62
C ILE A 190 8.60 4.67 -6.06
N SER A 191 9.02 3.49 -6.54
CA SER A 191 10.25 2.84 -6.10
C SER A 191 11.47 3.74 -6.31
N ARG A 192 11.54 4.43 -7.46
CA ARG A 192 12.63 5.39 -7.73
C ARG A 192 12.62 6.55 -6.73
N ARG A 193 11.47 7.16 -6.43
CA ARG A 193 11.38 8.26 -5.43
C ARG A 193 11.73 7.77 -4.03
N PHE A 194 11.26 6.59 -3.65
CA PHE A 194 11.62 6.00 -2.37
C PHE A 194 13.14 5.81 -2.26
N GLY A 195 13.77 5.14 -3.23
CA GLY A 195 15.23 4.97 -3.26
C GLY A 195 16.01 6.29 -3.26
N LEU A 196 15.45 7.34 -3.88
CA LEU A 196 16.05 8.66 -3.95
C LEU A 196 15.99 9.43 -2.62
N TRP A 197 14.84 9.41 -1.95
CA TRP A 197 14.54 10.29 -0.82
C TRP A 197 14.55 9.60 0.56
N HIS A 198 14.50 8.27 0.62
CA HIS A 198 14.43 7.53 1.89
C HIS A 198 15.58 7.85 2.84
N SER A 199 16.81 7.98 2.32
CA SER A 199 18.00 8.29 3.14
C SER A 199 18.14 9.78 3.49
N ILE A 200 17.28 10.66 2.96
CA ILE A 200 17.36 12.11 3.21
C ILE A 200 16.62 12.41 4.52
N ALA A 201 17.39 12.56 5.59
CA ALA A 201 16.88 12.90 6.93
C ALA A 201 16.84 14.41 7.20
N GLN A 202 17.68 15.19 6.53
CA GLN A 202 17.81 16.64 6.70
C GLN A 202 18.06 17.31 5.34
N LEU A 203 17.70 18.59 5.24
CA LEU A 203 18.02 19.41 4.06
C LEU A 203 19.51 19.79 4.06
N PRO A 204 20.08 20.09 2.88
CA PRO A 204 21.43 20.62 2.78
C PRO A 204 21.57 21.94 3.56
N GLU A 205 22.76 22.22 4.06
CA GLU A 205 23.03 23.49 4.73
C GLU A 205 22.77 24.68 3.80
N MET A 206 22.09 25.68 4.34
CA MET A 206 21.67 26.90 3.65
C MET A 206 22.42 28.10 4.24
N ASN A 207 22.83 29.04 3.39
CA ASN A 207 23.34 30.33 3.85
C ASN A 207 22.18 31.25 4.33
N ALA A 208 22.51 32.44 4.83
CA ALA A 208 21.53 33.43 5.31
C ALA A 208 20.50 33.88 4.24
N GLN A 209 20.77 33.64 2.96
CA GLN A 209 19.87 33.95 1.83
C GLN A 209 19.10 32.73 1.31
N GLY A 210 19.27 31.56 1.93
CA GLY A 210 18.64 30.30 1.57
C GLY A 210 19.37 29.48 0.50
N ASN A 211 20.54 29.91 0.02
CA ASN A 211 21.30 29.19 -1.00
C ASN A 211 22.06 28.01 -0.40
N THR A 212 21.96 26.87 -1.07
CA THR A 212 22.68 25.64 -0.76
C THR A 212 23.92 25.49 -1.66
N MET A 213 24.81 24.55 -1.32
CA MET A 213 25.92 24.14 -2.19
C MET A 213 25.48 23.17 -3.31
N MET A 214 24.18 22.92 -3.47
CA MET A 214 23.66 22.01 -4.48
C MET A 214 23.60 22.69 -5.85
N GLN A 215 24.01 21.97 -6.89
CA GLN A 215 23.90 22.43 -8.27
C GLN A 215 22.50 22.17 -8.82
N SER A 216 21.92 23.14 -9.52
CA SER A 216 20.69 22.94 -10.27
C SER A 216 20.96 22.26 -11.61
N VAL A 217 19.90 21.73 -12.23
CA VAL A 217 19.99 21.18 -13.58
C VAL A 217 20.15 22.33 -14.58
N PRO A 218 21.08 22.26 -15.55
CA PRO A 218 21.29 23.36 -16.50
C PRO A 218 20.01 23.77 -17.23
N MET A 219 19.73 25.07 -17.27
CA MET A 219 18.49 25.62 -17.84
C MET A 219 18.23 25.18 -19.28
N ASN A 220 19.27 25.09 -20.12
CA ASN A 220 19.13 24.60 -21.50
C ASN A 220 18.50 23.20 -21.54
N LYS A 221 18.97 22.31 -20.66
CA LYS A 221 18.45 20.94 -20.56
C LYS A 221 17.01 20.89 -20.05
N VAL A 222 16.64 21.81 -19.15
CA VAL A 222 15.26 21.94 -18.65
C VAL A 222 14.33 22.45 -19.76
N SER A 223 14.76 23.45 -20.54
CA SER A 223 14.02 23.96 -21.69
C SER A 223 13.83 22.88 -22.77
N ASP A 224 14.88 22.13 -23.10
CA ASP A 224 14.80 21.02 -24.05
C ASP A 224 13.74 19.99 -23.62
N TYR A 225 13.67 19.64 -22.33
CA TYR A 225 12.63 18.75 -21.82
C TYR A 225 11.23 19.34 -21.95
N LYS A 226 11.04 20.62 -21.62
CA LYS A 226 9.74 21.30 -21.75
C LYS A 226 9.23 21.29 -23.20
N GLU A 227 10.11 21.59 -24.16
CA GLU A 227 9.78 21.57 -25.58
C GLU A 227 9.47 20.16 -26.09
N LEU A 228 10.25 19.16 -25.70
CA LEU A 228 10.03 17.77 -26.10
C LEU A 228 8.74 17.18 -25.52
N ILE A 229 8.33 17.57 -24.31
CA ILE A 229 7.05 17.12 -23.73
C ILE A 229 5.86 17.61 -24.57
N ILE A 230 5.94 18.83 -25.11
CA ILE A 230 4.86 19.41 -25.92
C ILE A 230 4.88 18.85 -27.34
N SER A 231 6.06 18.77 -27.96
CA SER A 231 6.22 18.41 -29.37
C SER A 231 6.17 16.90 -29.63
N SER A 232 6.79 16.09 -28.76
CA SER A 232 7.01 14.66 -28.99
C SER A 232 7.14 13.85 -27.68
N PRO A 233 6.08 13.81 -26.85
CA PRO A 233 6.08 13.04 -25.60
C PRO A 233 6.31 11.55 -25.91
N SER A 234 7.29 10.94 -25.22
CA SER A 234 7.68 9.54 -25.43
C SER A 234 8.15 8.91 -24.12
N VAL A 235 8.10 7.58 -24.05
CA VAL A 235 8.62 6.82 -22.91
C VAL A 235 10.13 7.02 -22.75
N ASP A 236 10.86 7.18 -23.86
CA ASP A 236 12.31 7.47 -23.83
C ASP A 236 12.62 8.86 -23.28
N LEU A 237 11.79 9.86 -23.59
CA LEU A 237 11.89 11.19 -22.97
C LEU A 237 11.63 11.09 -21.46
N LEU A 238 10.58 10.39 -21.06
CA LEU A 238 10.25 10.16 -19.65
C LEU A 238 11.42 9.48 -18.92
N ALA A 239 12.02 8.44 -19.49
CA ALA A 239 13.19 7.77 -18.93
C ALA A 239 14.41 8.71 -18.78
N ARG A 240 14.65 9.62 -19.75
CA ARG A 240 15.72 10.63 -19.66
C ARG A 240 15.48 11.65 -18.53
N ILE A 241 14.24 12.08 -18.35
CA ILE A 241 13.84 12.95 -17.24
C ILE A 241 14.08 12.23 -15.91
N GLU A 242 13.57 11.01 -15.75
CA GLU A 242 13.72 10.18 -14.54
C GLU A 242 15.20 9.93 -14.16
N LYS A 243 16.06 9.70 -15.16
CA LYS A 243 17.51 9.56 -14.95
C LYS A 243 18.14 10.84 -14.41
N THR A 244 17.68 12.00 -14.88
CA THR A 244 18.16 13.31 -14.40
C THR A 244 17.68 13.59 -12.97
N ILE A 245 16.43 13.23 -12.64
CA ILE A 245 15.91 13.31 -11.26
C ILE A 245 16.75 12.46 -10.30
N THR A 246 17.16 11.27 -10.72
CA THR A 246 17.98 10.35 -9.91
C THR A 246 19.33 10.95 -9.51
N THR A 247 19.90 11.80 -10.36
CA THR A 247 21.16 12.51 -10.09
C THR A 247 20.98 13.86 -9.37
N SER A 248 19.75 14.37 -9.30
CA SER A 248 19.43 15.69 -8.74
C SER A 248 18.24 15.59 -7.77
N PRO A 249 18.45 15.09 -6.54
CA PRO A 249 17.36 14.74 -5.61
C PRO A 249 16.41 15.88 -5.23
N TYR A 250 16.92 17.12 -5.23
CA TYR A 250 16.18 18.32 -4.84
C TYR A 250 15.54 19.06 -6.03
N TRP A 251 15.72 18.54 -7.26
CA TRP A 251 15.12 19.13 -8.46
C TRP A 251 13.65 18.73 -8.59
N ILE A 252 12.78 19.44 -7.86
CA ILE A 252 11.34 19.16 -7.83
C ILE A 252 10.68 19.45 -9.18
N GLU A 253 11.17 20.44 -9.93
CA GLU A 253 10.69 20.71 -11.29
C GLU A 253 10.82 19.48 -12.21
N GLY A 254 11.86 18.65 -12.03
CA GLY A 254 11.97 17.39 -12.76
C GLY A 254 10.79 16.45 -12.51
N ASN A 255 10.27 16.39 -11.28
CA ASN A 255 9.09 15.59 -10.96
C ASN A 255 7.82 16.17 -11.58
N TYR A 256 7.71 17.51 -11.66
CA TYR A 256 6.63 18.17 -12.39
C TYR A 256 6.68 17.88 -13.91
N LEU A 257 7.87 17.91 -14.50
CA LEU A 257 8.05 17.55 -15.92
C LEU A 257 7.72 16.08 -16.17
N SER A 258 8.13 15.19 -15.26
CA SER A 258 7.74 13.77 -15.32
C SER A 258 6.22 13.60 -15.22
N PHE A 259 5.55 14.31 -14.30
CA PHE A 259 4.09 14.37 -14.19
C PHE A 259 3.43 14.82 -15.52
N LYS A 260 3.91 15.92 -16.12
CA LYS A 260 3.38 16.43 -17.39
C LYS A 260 3.60 15.45 -18.54
N CYS A 261 4.76 14.82 -18.61
CA CYS A 261 5.05 13.80 -19.62
C CYS A 261 4.15 12.56 -19.43
N CYS A 262 3.93 12.10 -18.20
CA CYS A 262 2.98 11.02 -17.90
C CYS A 262 1.55 11.40 -18.31
N HIS A 263 1.11 12.63 -18.05
CA HIS A 263 -0.19 13.13 -18.53
C HIS A 263 -0.30 13.10 -20.05
N ALA A 264 0.72 13.55 -20.77
CA ALA A 264 0.75 13.54 -22.24
C ALA A 264 0.72 12.10 -22.80
N LEU A 265 1.35 11.15 -22.09
CA LEU A 265 1.33 9.71 -22.40
C LEU A 265 0.08 8.97 -21.87
N LYS A 266 -0.87 9.68 -21.24
CA LYS A 266 -2.09 9.12 -20.62
C LYS A 266 -1.84 8.16 -19.44
N PHE A 267 -0.68 8.24 -18.80
CA PHE A 267 -0.35 7.53 -17.56
C PHE A 267 -0.83 8.32 -16.33
N TYR A 268 -2.13 8.58 -16.24
CA TYR A 268 -2.70 9.48 -15.22
C TYR A 268 -2.48 8.99 -13.78
N THR A 269 -2.62 7.68 -13.55
CA THR A 269 -2.39 7.07 -12.24
C THR A 269 -0.94 7.23 -11.78
N VAL A 270 0.01 7.11 -12.72
CA VAL A 270 1.43 7.35 -12.46
C VAL A 270 1.68 8.82 -12.16
N ALA A 271 1.10 9.74 -12.95
CA ALA A 271 1.27 11.16 -12.75
C ALA A 271 0.84 11.55 -11.32
N GLU A 272 -0.37 11.17 -10.92
CA GLU A 272 -0.87 11.46 -9.58
C GLU A 272 -0.05 10.82 -8.46
N ALA A 273 0.42 9.58 -8.66
CA ALA A 273 1.32 8.94 -7.70
C ALA A 273 2.66 9.70 -7.54
N ILE A 274 3.25 10.17 -8.64
CA ILE A 274 4.48 10.99 -8.61
C ILE A 274 4.23 12.26 -7.80
N ARG A 275 3.11 12.93 -8.07
CA ARG A 275 2.73 14.15 -7.37
C ARG A 275 2.59 13.92 -5.87
N ASN A 276 1.85 12.89 -5.45
CA ASN A 276 1.63 12.58 -4.03
C ASN A 276 2.93 12.28 -3.28
N VAL A 277 3.81 11.47 -3.87
CA VAL A 277 5.10 11.14 -3.23
C VAL A 277 6.02 12.36 -3.18
N THR A 278 5.98 13.21 -4.21
CA THR A 278 6.72 14.48 -4.24
C THR A 278 6.23 15.44 -3.16
N LYS A 279 4.90 15.58 -3.00
CA LYS A 279 4.28 16.39 -1.95
C LYS A 279 4.71 15.92 -0.56
N GLN A 280 4.63 14.62 -0.27
CA GLN A 280 5.07 14.05 1.01
C GLN A 280 6.55 14.35 1.32
N PHE A 281 7.43 14.33 0.31
CA PHE A 281 8.83 14.67 0.50
C PHE A 281 9.05 16.16 0.80
N VAL A 282 8.33 17.04 0.11
CA VAL A 282 8.40 18.50 0.35
C VAL A 282 7.83 18.84 1.72
N ASP A 283 6.66 18.31 2.07
CA ASP A 283 5.98 18.57 3.36
C ASP A 283 6.77 18.06 4.57
N LYS A 284 7.63 17.04 4.37
CA LYS A 284 8.56 16.56 5.40
C LYS A 284 9.50 17.65 5.90
N PHE A 285 9.79 18.68 5.08
CA PHE A 285 10.74 19.73 5.40
C PHE A 285 10.12 21.12 5.22
N PRO A 286 9.66 21.79 6.29
CA PRO A 286 9.05 23.12 6.18
C PRO A 286 9.94 24.16 5.48
N MET A 287 11.26 24.09 5.74
CA MET A 287 12.28 24.98 5.15
C MET A 287 12.56 24.73 3.66
N PHE A 288 11.93 23.73 3.04
CA PHE A 288 12.11 23.45 1.62
C PHE A 288 11.68 24.63 0.74
N HIS A 289 10.66 25.38 1.18
CA HIS A 289 10.13 26.55 0.47
C HIS A 289 11.10 27.73 0.39
N SER A 290 12.04 27.83 1.32
CA SER A 290 13.06 28.88 1.33
C SER A 290 14.41 28.44 0.77
N ALA A 291 14.56 27.16 0.40
CA ALA A 291 15.79 26.59 -0.13
C ALA A 291 16.01 26.96 -1.61
N LYS A 292 17.26 27.30 -1.93
CA LYS A 292 17.72 27.65 -3.27
C LYS A 292 18.97 26.86 -3.64
N PHE A 293 19.18 26.63 -4.91
CA PHE A 293 20.40 26.09 -5.47
C PHE A 293 21.54 27.13 -5.42
N GLN A 294 22.76 26.69 -5.69
CA GLN A 294 23.95 27.55 -5.67
C GLN A 294 23.85 28.74 -6.64
N ASN A 295 23.16 28.57 -7.76
CA ASN A 295 22.90 29.62 -8.76
C ASN A 295 21.76 30.58 -8.36
N GLY A 296 21.15 30.41 -7.18
CA GLY A 296 20.06 31.25 -6.67
C GLY A 296 18.66 30.84 -7.13
N GLU A 297 18.54 29.81 -7.97
CA GLU A 297 17.26 29.24 -8.40
C GLU A 297 16.57 28.56 -7.20
N PRO A 298 15.28 28.81 -6.92
CA PRO A 298 14.59 28.18 -5.80
C PRO A 298 14.34 26.70 -6.08
N PHE A 299 14.32 25.88 -5.02
CA PHE A 299 13.96 24.46 -5.14
C PHE A 299 12.50 24.28 -5.56
N LEU A 300 11.63 25.24 -5.19
CA LEU A 300 10.22 25.30 -5.58
C LEU A 300 9.93 26.63 -6.28
N ASN A 301 9.58 26.55 -7.56
CA ASN A 301 8.99 27.67 -8.29
C ASN A 301 7.51 27.82 -7.93
N GLU A 302 6.95 29.01 -8.10
CA GLU A 302 5.53 29.28 -7.79
C GLU A 302 4.58 28.30 -8.49
N THR A 303 4.79 28.03 -9.78
CA THR A 303 4.01 27.04 -10.56
C THR A 303 4.08 25.62 -9.99
N ILE A 304 5.20 25.27 -9.36
CA ILE A 304 5.39 23.94 -8.76
C ILE A 304 4.71 23.90 -7.39
N SER A 305 4.79 24.99 -6.62
CA SER A 305 4.09 25.13 -5.36
C SER A 305 2.57 25.06 -5.55
N THR A 306 2.02 25.71 -6.59
CA THR A 306 0.59 25.58 -6.91
C THR A 306 0.26 24.15 -7.34
N TRP A 307 1.06 23.55 -8.23
CA TRP A 307 0.89 22.15 -8.61
C TRP A 307 0.94 21.20 -7.41
N LEU A 308 1.75 21.41 -6.38
CA LEU A 308 1.75 20.56 -5.17
C LEU A 308 0.54 20.83 -4.25
N SER A 309 -0.01 22.05 -4.28
CA SER A 309 -1.13 22.47 -3.45
C SER A 309 -2.50 22.11 -4.03
N ASP A 310 -2.64 22.08 -5.36
CA ASP A 310 -3.91 21.85 -6.09
C ASP A 310 -4.50 20.48 -5.79
N GLU A 311 -5.25 20.25 -4.70
CA GLU A 311 -5.74 18.91 -4.36
C GLU A 311 -6.36 18.20 -5.57
N ALA A 312 -5.62 17.23 -6.15
CA ALA A 312 -6.21 16.38 -7.15
C ALA A 312 -7.04 15.42 -6.33
N THR A 313 -8.34 15.48 -6.58
CA THR A 313 -9.36 14.52 -6.21
C THR A 313 -8.96 13.14 -6.72
N ILE A 314 -8.00 12.48 -6.06
CA ILE A 314 -7.58 11.13 -6.43
C ILE A 314 -8.53 10.16 -5.76
N ASN A 315 -9.58 9.85 -6.51
CA ASN A 315 -10.14 8.51 -6.56
C ASN A 315 -9.01 7.52 -6.90
N SER A 316 -8.53 6.80 -5.89
CA SER A 316 -7.84 5.52 -6.06
C SER A 316 -8.17 4.64 -4.86
N SER A 317 -9.04 3.69 -5.16
CA SER A 317 -9.50 2.57 -4.36
C SER A 317 -8.41 1.92 -3.52
N THR A 318 -8.59 1.92 -2.21
CA THR A 318 -8.96 0.75 -1.39
C THR A 318 -8.90 1.17 0.07
N GLN A 319 -9.77 2.10 0.46
CA GLN A 319 -10.37 2.17 1.79
C GLN A 319 -11.77 2.76 1.61
N ILE A 320 -12.72 2.16 2.29
CA ILE A 320 -14.12 2.54 2.30
C ILE A 320 -14.21 3.90 3.01
N SER A 321 -14.20 4.99 2.24
CA SER A 321 -14.64 6.31 2.66
C SER A 321 -15.92 6.65 1.91
N SER A 322 -17.03 6.06 2.38
CA SER A 322 -18.38 6.12 1.80
C SER A 322 -19.10 7.47 1.95
N VAL A 323 -18.37 8.59 2.00
CA VAL A 323 -18.99 9.91 2.25
C VAL A 323 -18.37 11.05 1.44
N GLY A 324 -17.04 11.16 1.32
CA GLY A 324 -16.41 12.32 0.68
C GLY A 324 -16.60 12.44 -0.84
N GLY A 325 -16.91 11.34 -1.53
CA GLY A 325 -17.23 11.37 -2.97
C GLY A 325 -18.69 11.76 -3.27
N LEU A 326 -19.54 11.78 -2.24
CA LEU A 326 -20.97 12.05 -2.39
C LEU A 326 -21.27 13.56 -2.32
N THR A 327 -20.53 14.26 -1.46
CA THR A 327 -20.72 15.67 -1.12
C THR A 327 -20.32 16.64 -2.23
N ASN A 328 -19.25 16.32 -2.98
CA ASN A 328 -18.70 17.25 -3.98
C ASN A 328 -19.65 17.49 -5.17
N ASN A 329 -20.50 16.51 -5.51
CA ASN A 329 -21.46 16.67 -6.61
C ASN A 329 -22.64 17.59 -6.24
N PHE A 330 -22.96 17.74 -4.95
CA PHE A 330 -24.11 18.56 -4.54
C PHE A 330 -23.84 20.05 -4.66
N ASP A 331 -22.64 20.51 -4.27
CA ASP A 331 -22.28 21.93 -4.35
C ASP A 331 -22.13 22.40 -5.81
N GLU A 332 -21.66 21.53 -6.70
CA GLU A 332 -21.65 21.79 -8.15
C GLU A 332 -23.08 21.90 -8.70
N CYS A 333 -23.95 20.94 -8.37
CA CYS A 333 -25.35 20.94 -8.80
C CYS A 333 -26.15 22.12 -8.22
N TYR A 334 -25.84 22.54 -6.99
CA TYR A 334 -26.44 23.70 -6.36
C TYR A 334 -26.09 24.99 -7.11
N SER A 335 -24.83 25.10 -7.55
CA SER A 335 -24.33 26.26 -8.28
C SER A 335 -24.87 26.35 -9.71
N SER A 336 -25.15 25.21 -10.37
CA SER A 336 -25.67 25.15 -11.74
C SER A 336 -27.20 25.23 -11.82
N ASP A 337 -27.89 24.37 -11.07
CA ASP A 337 -29.31 24.06 -11.28
C ASP A 337 -30.20 24.48 -10.10
N GLY A 338 -29.59 24.96 -9.00
CA GLY A 338 -30.27 25.47 -7.82
C GLY A 338 -30.70 24.40 -6.81
N PHE A 339 -31.51 24.80 -5.82
CA PHE A 339 -31.83 23.98 -4.66
C PHE A 339 -32.69 22.73 -4.94
N VAL A 340 -33.73 22.86 -5.76
CA VAL A 340 -34.71 21.79 -5.98
C VAL A 340 -34.08 20.56 -6.66
N PRO A 341 -33.23 20.70 -7.68
CA PRO A 341 -32.50 19.57 -8.28
C PRO A 341 -31.55 18.87 -7.31
N VAL A 342 -30.86 19.62 -6.44
CA VAL A 342 -29.96 19.06 -5.41
C VAL A 342 -30.74 18.17 -4.43
N LEU A 343 -31.90 18.63 -3.96
CA LEU A 343 -32.75 17.82 -3.10
C LEU A 343 -33.21 16.53 -3.77
N LYS A 344 -33.54 16.59 -5.06
CA LYS A 344 -33.94 15.41 -5.83
C LYS A 344 -32.79 14.40 -5.96
N LEU A 345 -31.58 14.91 -6.18
CA LEU A 345 -30.35 14.12 -6.23
C LEU A 345 -30.07 13.43 -4.88
N ILE A 346 -30.20 14.17 -3.78
CA ILE A 346 -30.06 13.62 -2.42
C ILE A 346 -31.12 12.55 -2.15
N ASP A 347 -32.37 12.75 -2.54
CA ASP A 347 -33.46 11.77 -2.35
C ASP A 347 -33.21 10.48 -3.14
N ASP A 348 -32.76 10.59 -4.39
CA ASP A 348 -32.42 9.43 -5.21
C ASP A 348 -31.21 8.66 -4.64
N GLN A 349 -30.21 9.36 -4.09
CA GLN A 349 -29.10 8.73 -3.41
C GLN A 349 -29.48 8.10 -2.06
N LEU A 350 -30.42 8.69 -1.32
CA LEU A 350 -30.95 8.11 -0.09
C LEU A 350 -31.68 6.78 -0.35
N LYS A 351 -32.39 6.65 -1.48
CA LYS A 351 -33.03 5.38 -1.89
C LYS A 351 -32.01 4.29 -2.20
N LEU A 352 -30.86 4.66 -2.76
CA LEU A 352 -29.79 3.73 -3.14
C LEU A 352 -28.87 3.36 -1.96
N ALA A 353 -28.81 4.21 -0.94
CA ALA A 353 -27.95 4.00 0.22
C ALA A 353 -28.44 2.84 1.10
N THR A 354 -27.64 1.78 1.19
CA THR A 354 -27.91 0.60 2.04
C THR A 354 -27.30 0.71 3.43
N ASP A 355 -26.24 1.51 3.59
CA ASP A 355 -25.53 1.71 4.86
C ASP A 355 -26.14 2.87 5.68
N ILE A 356 -26.34 2.64 6.98
CA ILE A 356 -26.90 3.62 7.92
C ILE A 356 -26.02 4.86 8.02
N ARG A 357 -24.69 4.68 7.89
CA ARG A 357 -23.72 5.79 7.93
C ARG A 357 -23.94 6.72 6.74
N SER A 358 -23.92 6.19 5.52
CA SER A 358 -24.15 6.99 4.30
C SER A 358 -25.51 7.70 4.33
N GLN A 359 -26.56 7.04 4.84
CA GLN A 359 -27.88 7.67 5.00
C GLN A 359 -27.84 8.87 5.96
N ASN A 360 -27.12 8.77 7.09
CA ASN A 360 -27.03 9.87 8.06
C ASN A 360 -26.25 11.06 7.52
N TYR A 361 -25.18 10.84 6.75
CA TYR A 361 -24.45 11.92 6.08
C TYR A 361 -25.28 12.60 4.98
N LEU A 362 -26.03 11.85 4.19
CA LEU A 362 -26.94 12.42 3.19
C LEU A 362 -28.03 13.29 3.84
N LYS A 363 -28.59 12.85 4.97
CA LYS A 363 -29.53 13.64 5.76
C LYS A 363 -28.89 14.90 6.33
N PHE A 364 -27.62 14.82 6.75
CA PHE A 364 -26.87 16.00 7.21
C PHE A 364 -26.64 17.02 6.09
N GLU A 365 -26.26 16.58 4.88
CA GLU A 365 -26.13 17.46 3.72
C GLU A 365 -27.47 18.12 3.34
N LYS A 366 -28.57 17.35 3.37
CA LYS A 366 -29.93 17.89 3.17
C LYS A 366 -30.20 19.07 4.12
N ILE A 367 -29.84 18.94 5.40
CA ILE A 367 -29.98 20.00 6.42
C ILE A 367 -29.12 21.21 6.06
N HIS A 368 -27.87 21.00 5.61
CA HIS A 368 -26.97 22.07 5.22
C HIS A 368 -27.53 22.91 4.06
N PHE A 369 -28.12 22.27 3.04
CA PHE A 369 -28.76 22.99 1.94
C PHE A 369 -30.03 23.74 2.36
N PHE A 370 -30.83 23.23 3.30
CA PHE A 370 -31.95 24.01 3.87
C PHE A 370 -31.48 25.28 4.57
N LEU A 371 -30.30 25.25 5.20
CA LEU A 371 -29.73 26.44 5.83
C LEU A 371 -29.22 27.45 4.80
N LYS A 372 -28.62 26.98 3.70
CA LYS A 372 -28.21 27.85 2.59
C LYS A 372 -29.39 28.60 1.97
N GLU A 373 -30.55 27.97 1.86
CA GLU A 373 -31.79 28.59 1.35
C GLU A 373 -32.56 29.42 2.39
N GLY A 374 -32.06 29.55 3.62
CA GLY A 374 -32.73 30.34 4.65
C GLY A 374 -34.00 29.71 5.21
N MET A 375 -34.07 28.36 5.28
CA MET A 375 -35.17 27.60 5.91
C MET A 375 -34.76 27.00 7.27
N PRO A 376 -34.47 27.82 8.30
CA PRO A 376 -33.91 27.34 9.57
C PRO A 376 -34.89 26.50 10.39
N THR A 377 -36.19 26.78 10.32
CA THR A 377 -37.22 26.04 11.08
C THR A 377 -37.32 24.58 10.65
N ILE A 378 -37.26 24.33 9.34
CA ILE A 378 -37.26 22.98 8.75
C ILE A 378 -35.94 22.28 9.09
N ALA A 379 -34.81 22.98 8.92
CA ALA A 379 -33.48 22.44 9.25
C ALA A 379 -33.37 22.00 10.72
N ILE A 380 -33.92 22.77 11.66
CA ILE A 380 -33.92 22.42 13.10
C ILE A 380 -34.74 21.18 13.38
N ASN A 381 -35.91 21.03 12.74
CA ASN A 381 -36.76 19.86 12.94
C ASN A 381 -36.07 18.58 12.44
N GLU A 382 -35.55 18.61 11.22
CA GLU A 382 -34.82 17.49 10.61
C GLU A 382 -33.53 17.16 11.38
N LEU A 383 -32.82 18.17 11.88
CA LEU A 383 -31.65 17.98 12.73
C LEU A 383 -32.00 17.32 14.07
N SER A 384 -33.13 17.69 14.66
CA SER A 384 -33.59 17.11 15.92
C SER A 384 -33.97 15.64 15.74
N GLU A 385 -34.65 15.30 14.65
CA GLU A 385 -34.99 13.92 14.28
C GLU A 385 -33.72 13.10 13.98
N LEU A 386 -32.75 13.68 13.26
CA LEU A 386 -31.47 13.04 12.98
C LEU A 386 -30.70 12.73 14.26
N ILE A 387 -30.63 13.67 15.21
CA ILE A 387 -29.99 13.46 16.52
C ILE A 387 -30.70 12.37 17.33
N GLU A 388 -32.04 12.35 17.35
CA GLU A 388 -32.79 11.30 18.04
C GLU A 388 -32.55 9.92 17.41
N SER A 389 -32.49 9.85 16.08
CA SER A 389 -32.16 8.61 15.37
C SER A 389 -30.73 8.15 15.68
N CYS A 390 -29.75 9.05 15.74
CA CYS A 390 -28.36 8.73 16.07
C CYS A 390 -28.21 8.19 17.50
N LYS A 391 -29.00 8.71 18.46
CA LYS A 391 -29.02 8.22 19.85
C LYS A 391 -29.57 6.80 19.99
N LYS A 392 -30.52 6.40 19.14
CA LYS A 392 -31.12 5.06 19.18
C LYS A 392 -30.18 3.94 18.71
N TYR A 393 -29.22 4.26 17.83
CA TYR A 393 -28.36 3.26 17.18
C TYR A 393 -26.95 3.12 17.79
N THR A 394 -26.71 3.59 19.02
CA THR A 394 -25.35 3.58 19.64
C THR A 394 -24.27 4.13 18.69
N VAL A 395 -24.60 5.17 17.92
CA VAL A 395 -23.72 5.79 16.91
C VAL A 395 -22.54 6.53 17.56
N GLU A 396 -22.60 6.76 18.87
CA GLU A 396 -21.49 7.27 19.68
C GLU A 396 -20.21 6.42 19.57
N GLU A 397 -20.33 5.13 19.24
CA GLU A 397 -19.18 4.24 19.03
C GLU A 397 -18.57 4.33 17.62
N TRP A 398 -19.27 4.90 16.63
CA TRP A 398 -18.90 4.78 15.19
C TRP A 398 -18.41 6.07 14.53
N ASP A 399 -18.74 7.27 15.02
CA ASP A 399 -18.09 8.51 14.55
C ASP A 399 -18.28 9.70 15.52
N SER A 400 -17.32 9.87 16.43
CA SER A 400 -17.30 11.00 17.37
C SER A 400 -17.26 12.37 16.68
N ILE A 401 -16.71 12.45 15.46
CA ILE A 401 -16.53 13.71 14.74
C ILE A 401 -17.89 14.15 14.16
N PHE A 402 -18.62 13.24 13.51
CA PHE A 402 -19.96 13.52 12.98
C PHE A 402 -20.92 14.00 14.08
N PHE A 403 -20.90 13.37 15.24
CA PHE A 403 -21.77 13.76 16.35
C PHE A 403 -21.40 15.15 16.90
N SER A 404 -20.11 15.45 17.04
CA SER A 404 -19.66 16.78 17.46
C SER A 404 -20.08 17.87 16.46
N GLN A 405 -20.08 17.57 15.16
CA GLN A 405 -20.54 18.50 14.12
C GLN A 405 -22.05 18.73 14.20
N LEU A 406 -22.85 17.69 14.42
CA LEU A 406 -24.29 17.80 14.63
C LEU A 406 -24.65 18.65 15.85
N GLU A 407 -23.97 18.44 16.98
CA GLU A 407 -24.19 19.21 18.20
C GLU A 407 -23.78 20.67 18.05
N GLN A 408 -22.61 20.94 17.43
CA GLN A 408 -22.17 22.30 17.13
C GLN A 408 -23.16 23.03 16.22
N LEU A 409 -23.70 22.34 15.21
CA LEU A 409 -24.67 22.93 14.29
C LEU A 409 -25.98 23.24 15.02
N LYS A 410 -26.45 22.33 15.89
CA LYS A 410 -27.61 22.56 16.75
C LYS A 410 -27.41 23.77 17.68
N GLU A 411 -26.24 23.90 18.30
CA GLU A 411 -25.92 25.03 19.17
C GLU A 411 -25.88 26.37 18.42
N LYS A 412 -25.34 26.39 17.19
CA LYS A 412 -25.35 27.58 16.33
C LYS A 412 -26.78 27.98 15.98
N LEU A 413 -27.60 27.04 15.52
CA LEU A 413 -28.99 27.32 15.16
C LEU A 413 -29.86 27.75 16.35
N LEU A 414 -29.59 27.27 17.56
CA LEU A 414 -30.27 27.73 18.78
C LEU A 414 -29.84 29.13 19.23
N LYS A 415 -28.64 29.58 18.86
CA LYS A 415 -28.14 30.93 19.13
C LYS A 415 -28.68 31.94 18.12
N ASP A 416 -28.77 31.57 16.85
CA ASP A 416 -29.21 32.46 15.77
C ASP A 416 -30.74 32.66 15.73
N ASN A 417 -31.49 31.81 16.43
CA ASN A 417 -32.97 31.83 16.48
C ASN A 417 -33.52 32.38 17.83
N LYS A 418 -32.64 32.94 18.68
CA LYS A 418 -32.97 33.75 19.86
C LYS A 418 -32.66 35.21 19.57
#